data_AF-V2W5V1-F1
#
_entry.id   AF-V2W5V1-F1
#
_cell.length_a   1.000
_cell.length_b   1.000
_cell.length_c   1.000
_cell.angle_alpha   90.00
_cell.angle_beta   90.00
_cell.angle_gamma   90.00
#
_symmetry.space_group_name_H-M   'P 1'
#
loop_
_entity.id
_entity.type
_entity.pdbx_description
1 polymer ?
#
loop_
_entity_poly.entity_id
_entity_poly.type
_entity_poly.pdbx_seq_one_letter_code
_entity_poly.pdbx_strand_id
1 'polypeptide(L)'
;MNSVIASTGLSMFKLKTGCSPQMIPPLIPANLPDTLGASQDAAAATQFLEQMQLTEHKAKDNLLAAKVIQAFQADKHCGHQDCFQVSDWVMVTTVH
;
A
#
# COMPACT_ATOMS: atom_id res chain seq x y z
N MET A 1 48.98 -14.40 -11.38
CA MET A 1 49.44 -14.47 -12.79
C MET A 1 49.43 -13.11 -13.51
N ASN A 2 49.52 -11.98 -12.79
CA ASN A 2 49.52 -10.62 -13.38
C ASN A 2 50.87 -9.90 -13.27
N SER A 3 51.94 -10.64 -12.96
CA SER A 3 53.30 -10.10 -12.92
C SER A 3 53.85 -9.95 -14.33
N VAL A 4 54.53 -8.84 -14.59
CA VAL A 4 55.26 -8.59 -15.84
C VAL A 4 56.65 -9.19 -15.71
N ILE A 5 57.08 -9.96 -16.71
CA ILE A 5 58.44 -10.50 -16.75
C ILE A 5 59.40 -9.36 -17.11
N ALA A 6 60.41 -9.11 -16.28
CA ALA A 6 61.32 -7.97 -16.43
C ALA A 6 62.13 -8.00 -17.75
N SER A 7 62.46 -9.17 -18.27
CA SER A 7 63.28 -9.31 -19.49
C SER A 7 62.51 -9.12 -20.79
N THR A 8 61.20 -9.37 -20.80
CA THR A 8 60.38 -9.32 -22.02
C THR A 8 59.30 -8.24 -21.97
N GLY A 9 59.04 -7.65 -20.79
CA GLY A 9 57.95 -6.68 -20.60
C GLY A 9 56.55 -7.27 -20.78
N LEU A 10 56.44 -8.60 -20.93
CA LEU A 10 55.18 -9.29 -21.16
C LEU A 10 54.66 -9.93 -19.87
N SER A 11 53.35 -9.89 -19.69
CA SER A 11 52.68 -10.64 -18.61
C SER A 11 52.58 -12.11 -19.00
N MET A 12 52.72 -13.00 -18.01
CA MET A 12 52.49 -14.44 -18.20
C MET A 12 51.11 -14.76 -18.78
N PHE A 13 50.10 -13.94 -18.49
CA PHE A 13 48.77 -14.06 -19.12
C PHE A 13 48.86 -13.84 -20.63
N LYS A 14 49.47 -12.73 -21.07
CA LYS A 14 49.65 -12.40 -22.49
C LYS A 14 50.39 -13.48 -23.26
N LEU A 15 51.42 -14.08 -22.67
CA LEU A 15 52.18 -15.17 -23.30
C LEU A 15 51.34 -16.44 -23.44
N LYS A 16 50.49 -16.75 -22.45
CA LYS A 16 49.66 -17.95 -22.45
C LYS A 16 48.45 -17.83 -23.37
N THR A 17 47.81 -16.66 -23.42
CA THR A 17 46.51 -16.47 -24.10
C THR A 17 46.60 -15.65 -25.38
N GLY A 18 47.74 -15.03 -25.70
CA GLY A 18 47.89 -14.09 -26.82
C GLY A 18 47.15 -12.76 -26.64
N CYS A 19 46.18 -12.70 -25.72
CA CYS A 19 45.36 -11.53 -25.42
C CYS A 19 45.86 -10.76 -24.19
N SER A 20 45.67 -9.43 -24.20
CA SER A 20 45.85 -8.58 -23.02
C SER A 20 44.61 -8.60 -22.13
N PRO A 21 44.75 -8.76 -20.80
CA PRO A 21 43.61 -8.62 -19.91
C PRO A 21 43.16 -7.15 -19.95
N GLN A 22 41.89 -6.91 -20.24
CA GLN A 22 41.26 -5.59 -20.14
C GLN A 22 40.36 -5.57 -18.91
N MET A 23 40.46 -4.52 -18.10
CA MET A 23 39.48 -4.31 -17.03
C MET A 23 38.15 -3.97 -17.68
N ILE A 24 37.12 -4.74 -17.37
CA ILE A 24 35.75 -4.41 -17.78
C ILE A 24 35.33 -3.18 -16.96
N PRO A 25 34.93 -2.06 -17.59
CA PRO A 25 34.39 -0.92 -16.87
C PRO A 25 33.21 -1.35 -16.01
N PRO A 26 33.01 -0.76 -14.81
CA PRO A 26 31.85 -1.07 -14.00
C PRO A 26 30.57 -0.89 -14.83
N LEU A 27 29.69 -1.89 -14.80
CA LEU A 27 28.40 -1.86 -15.50
C LEU A 27 27.38 -0.93 -14.83
N ILE A 28 27.79 -0.26 -13.76
CA ILE A 28 26.97 0.68 -13.01
C ILE A 28 27.13 2.05 -13.68
N PRO A 29 26.03 2.75 -14.02
CA PRO A 29 26.14 4.11 -14.54
C PRO A 29 26.88 4.98 -13.52
N ALA A 30 27.91 5.70 -13.96
CA ALA A 30 28.74 6.56 -13.10
C ALA A 30 27.94 7.67 -12.39
N ASN A 31 26.76 7.99 -12.93
CA ASN A 31 25.76 8.84 -12.31
C ASN A 31 24.52 8.00 -11.98
N LEU A 32 24.61 7.19 -10.93
CA LEU A 32 23.40 6.87 -10.19
C LEU A 32 23.00 8.14 -9.44
N PRO A 33 21.77 8.64 -9.59
CA PRO A 33 21.35 9.77 -8.79
C PRO A 33 21.35 9.36 -7.31
N ASP A 34 21.94 10.20 -6.45
CA ASP A 34 21.94 10.01 -4.98
C ASP A 34 20.50 9.88 -4.40
N THR A 35 19.49 10.16 -5.22
CA THR A 35 18.06 10.05 -4.89
C THR A 35 17.48 8.64 -4.94
N LEU A 36 18.30 7.60 -5.20
CA LEU A 36 17.87 6.22 -4.92
C LEU A 36 17.61 5.98 -3.41
N GLY A 37 18.01 6.92 -2.55
CA GLY A 37 17.67 6.96 -1.12
C GLY A 37 16.43 7.82 -0.78
N ALA A 38 15.27 7.17 -0.73
CA ALA A 38 14.25 7.32 0.32
C ALA A 38 13.51 8.65 0.62
N SER A 39 13.81 9.79 -0.02
CA SER A 39 13.22 11.07 0.46
C SER A 39 11.85 11.43 -0.13
N GLN A 40 11.67 11.34 -1.46
CA GLN A 40 10.45 11.83 -2.11
C GLN A 40 9.29 10.81 -2.06
N ASP A 41 9.59 9.52 -2.20
CA ASP A 41 8.59 8.46 -2.17
C ASP A 41 8.00 8.22 -0.77
N ALA A 42 8.79 8.44 0.29
CA ALA A 42 8.31 8.28 1.65
C ALA A 42 7.27 9.34 2.03
N ALA A 43 7.52 10.62 1.69
CA ALA A 43 6.57 11.71 1.94
C ALA A 43 5.28 11.56 1.11
N ALA A 44 5.41 11.11 -0.15
CA ALA A 44 4.25 10.83 -0.99
C ALA A 44 3.43 9.65 -0.44
N ALA A 45 4.08 8.60 0.06
CA ALA A 45 3.42 7.45 0.67
C ALA A 45 2.68 7.83 1.96
N THR A 46 3.29 8.63 2.84
CA THR A 46 2.61 9.11 4.07
C THR A 46 1.40 9.97 3.72
N GLN A 47 1.55 10.90 2.78
CA GLN A 47 0.45 11.75 2.35
C GLN A 47 -0.70 10.93 1.73
N PHE A 48 -0.38 9.91 0.95
CA PHE A 48 -1.36 8.99 0.38
C PHE A 48 -2.12 8.21 1.47
N LEU A 49 -1.42 7.70 2.48
CA LEU A 49 -2.05 7.00 3.60
C LEU A 49 -2.98 7.92 4.41
N GLU A 50 -2.55 9.15 4.68
CA GLU A 50 -3.39 10.15 5.37
C GLU A 50 -4.67 10.47 4.56
N GLN A 51 -4.54 10.64 3.24
CA GLN A 51 -5.69 10.86 2.36
C GLN A 51 -6.65 9.66 2.34
N MET A 52 -6.11 8.44 2.37
CA MET A 52 -6.91 7.23 2.43
C MET A 52 -7.71 7.15 3.74
N GLN A 53 -7.07 7.43 4.87
CA GLN A 53 -7.73 7.46 6.19
C GLN A 53 -8.83 8.51 6.23
N LEU A 54 -8.58 9.72 5.72
CA LEU A 54 -9.59 10.77 5.64
C LEU A 54 -10.79 10.34 4.79
N THR A 55 -10.53 9.67 3.66
CA THR A 55 -11.57 9.17 2.76
C THR A 55 -12.41 8.09 3.43
N GLU A 56 -11.79 7.18 4.16
CA GLU A 56 -12.47 6.14 4.94
C GLU A 56 -13.38 6.75 6.01
N HIS A 57 -12.88 7.72 6.77
CA HIS A 57 -13.66 8.42 7.80
C HIS A 57 -14.88 9.11 7.18
N LYS A 58 -14.69 9.84 6.08
CA LYS A 58 -15.79 10.48 5.35
C LYS A 58 -16.82 9.46 4.83
N ALA A 59 -16.37 8.31 4.34
CA ALA A 59 -17.27 7.25 3.86
C ALA A 59 -18.11 6.67 5.02
N LYS A 60 -17.50 6.46 6.19
CA LYS A 60 -18.20 5.99 7.40
C LYS A 60 -19.25 6.99 7.87
N ASP A 61 -18.92 8.29 7.92
CA ASP A 61 -19.86 9.34 8.32
C ASP A 61 -21.06 9.42 7.37
N ASN A 62 -20.79 9.38 6.06
CA ASN A 62 -21.84 9.39 5.04
C ASN A 62 -22.74 8.15 5.15
N LEU A 63 -22.16 6.97 5.40
CA LEU A 63 -22.92 5.74 5.60
C LEU A 63 -23.80 5.82 6.84
N LEU A 64 -23.29 6.36 7.95
CA LEU A 64 -24.05 6.58 9.17
C LEU A 64 -25.25 7.50 8.90
N ALA A 65 -25.01 8.65 8.28
CA ALA A 65 -26.07 9.60 7.94
C ALA A 65 -27.13 8.97 7.03
N ALA A 66 -26.71 8.21 6.01
CA ALA A 66 -27.60 7.49 5.12
C ALA A 66 -28.47 6.46 5.88
N LYS A 67 -27.88 5.71 6.82
CA LYS A 67 -28.62 4.75 7.65
C LYS A 67 -29.63 5.41 8.58
N VAL A 68 -29.28 6.54 9.18
CA VAL A 68 -30.22 7.32 10.02
C VAL A 68 -31.42 7.77 9.18
N ILE A 69 -31.17 8.28 7.97
CA ILE A 69 -32.25 8.68 7.07
C ILE A 69 -33.08 7.47 6.65
N GLN A 70 -32.45 6.34 6.31
CA GLN A 70 -33.17 5.11 5.97
C GLN A 70 -34.08 4.64 7.10
N ALA A 71 -33.58 4.60 8.35
CA ALA A 71 -34.38 4.25 9.52
C ALA A 71 -35.56 5.22 9.69
N PHE A 72 -35.30 6.53 9.66
CA PHE A 72 -36.34 7.54 9.76
C PHE A 72 -37.43 7.40 8.68
N GLN A 73 -37.06 7.13 7.43
CA GLN A 73 -38.04 6.94 6.35
C GLN A 73 -38.78 5.60 6.45
N ALA A 74 -38.12 4.55 6.93
CA ALA A 74 -38.78 3.27 7.21
C ALA A 74 -39.82 3.44 8.33
N ASP A 75 -39.47 4.16 9.39
CA ASP A 75 -40.33 4.42 10.54
C ASP A 75 -41.54 5.30 10.18
N LYS A 76 -41.47 6.12 9.12
CA LYS A 76 -42.65 6.87 8.64
C LYS A 76 -43.79 5.98 8.19
N HIS A 77 -43.49 4.76 7.75
CA HIS A 77 -44.49 3.78 7.34
C HIS A 77 -44.92 2.87 8.48
N CYS A 78 -44.31 2.97 9.66
CA CYS A 78 -44.84 2.31 10.85
C CYS A 78 -46.19 2.95 11.19
N GLY A 79 -47.24 2.14 11.19
CA GLY A 79 -48.57 2.53 11.66
C GLY A 79 -48.58 2.80 13.16
N HIS A 80 -49.78 2.96 13.74
CA HIS A 80 -49.94 3.17 15.17
C HIS A 80 -49.19 2.08 15.95
N GLN A 81 -48.16 2.47 16.70
CA GLN A 81 -47.45 1.58 17.62
C GLN A 81 -48.19 1.62 18.95
N ASP A 82 -48.79 0.50 19.32
CA ASP A 82 -49.37 0.34 20.65
C ASP A 82 -48.23 0.26 21.69
N CYS A 83 -48.15 1.26 22.56
CA CYS A 83 -47.19 1.29 23.66
C CYS A 83 -47.67 0.39 24.79
N PHE A 84 -47.21 -0.86 24.83
CA PHE A 84 -47.51 -1.78 25.93
C PHE A 84 -46.70 -1.42 27.19
N GLN A 85 -47.36 -1.40 28.34
CA GLN A 85 -46.74 -1.25 29.66
C GLN A 85 -46.49 -2.60 30.31
N VAL A 86 -45.59 -2.61 31.31
CA VAL A 86 -45.41 -3.78 32.17
C VAL A 86 -46.75 -4.08 32.85
N SER A 87 -47.21 -5.33 32.72
CA SER A 87 -48.52 -5.84 33.14
C SER A 87 -49.67 -5.75 32.12
N ASP A 88 -49.41 -5.28 30.89
CA ASP A 88 -50.38 -5.40 29.80
C ASP A 88 -50.49 -6.85 29.28
N TRP A 89 -51.73 -7.27 28.99
CA TRP A 89 -52.01 -8.58 28.43
C TRP A 89 -52.14 -8.48 26.92
N VAL A 90 -51.25 -9.16 26.19
CA VAL A 90 -51.28 -9.22 24.72
C VAL A 90 -51.80 -10.59 24.28
N MET A 91 -52.85 -10.61 23.46
CA MET A 91 -53.38 -11.85 22.91
C MET A 91 -52.51 -12.31 21.73
N VAL A 92 -51.86 -13.46 21.87
CA VAL A 92 -51.09 -14.09 20.79
C VAL A 92 -51.89 -15.26 20.23
N THR A 93 -52.47 -15.09 19.05
CA THR A 93 -53.14 -16.16 18.32
C THR A 93 -52.19 -16.75 17.29
N THR A 94 -51.76 -17.99 17.48
CA THR A 94 -51.01 -18.75 16.47
C THR A 94 -51.98 -19.62 15.69
N VAL A 95 -52.00 -19.46 14.36
CA VAL A 95 -52.79 -20.33 13.47
C VAL A 95 -51.96 -21.59 13.18
N HIS A 96 -52.58 -22.77 13.33
CA HIS A 96 -51.97 -24.07 13.07
C HIS A 96 -51.89 -24.40 11.57
#